data_AF-A0A101C7R7-F1
#
_entry.id   AF-A0A101C7R7-F1
#
_cell.length_a   1.000
_cell.length_b   1.000
_cell.length_c   1.000
_cell.angle_alpha   90.00
_cell.angle_beta   90.00
_cell.angle_gamma   90.00
#
_symmetry.space_group_name_H-M   'P 1'
#
loop_
_entity.id
_entity.type
_entity.pdbx_description
1 polymer ?
#
loop_
_entity_poly.entity_id
_entity_poly.type
_entity_poly.pdbx_seq_one_letter_code
_entity_poly.pdbx_strand_id
1 'polypeptide(L)'
;MLGIWKGKYKYKLKKDMKFNNKEVEFLLEIKEFDGENFSGTIEDKDEYFGTKGIGTVEGTISGKTIDFIKKMPIKTVVLNHNKRIEVAKKKHKPIYYSGVSDQKDTFSGIWKMKGGLSFYNMQLYLSFPTIGSWEMSKM
;
A
#
# COMPACT_ATOMS: atom_id res chain seq x y z
N MET A 1 2.73 -15.61 11.99
CA MET A 1 2.11 -14.38 11.43
C MET A 1 2.43 -13.16 12.28
N LEU A 2 2.15 -13.16 13.59
CA LEU A 2 2.51 -12.06 14.50
C LEU A 2 3.97 -11.60 14.35
N GLY A 3 4.18 -10.29 14.52
CA GLY A 3 5.48 -9.64 14.47
C GLY A 3 5.61 -8.59 13.37
N ILE A 4 6.85 -8.20 13.10
CA ILE A 4 7.19 -7.17 12.12
C ILE A 4 7.56 -7.84 10.79
N TRP A 5 7.04 -7.27 9.72
CA TRP A 5 7.29 -7.65 8.34
C TRP A 5 7.85 -6.44 7.62
N LYS A 6 8.99 -6.63 6.96
CA LYS A 6 9.56 -5.63 6.06
C LYS A 6 9.10 -5.95 4.66
N GLY A 7 8.53 -4.96 3.97
CA GLY A 7 8.12 -5.13 2.60
C GLY A 7 8.45 -3.95 1.72
N LYS A 8 8.20 -4.14 0.43
CA LYS A 8 8.29 -3.09 -0.57
C LYS A 8 7.25 -3.26 -1.65
N TYR A 9 6.81 -2.16 -2.24
CA TYR A 9 5.92 -2.17 -3.38
C TYR A 9 6.42 -1.28 -4.52
N LYS A 10 6.04 -1.64 -5.74
CA LYS A 10 6.37 -0.88 -6.96
C LYS A 10 5.09 -0.52 -7.70
N TYR A 11 5.10 0.62 -8.38
CA TYR A 11 4.03 1.03 -9.27
C TYR A 11 4.17 0.33 -10.64
N LYS A 12 3.05 -0.12 -11.21
CA LYS A 12 2.97 -0.66 -12.58
C LYS A 12 2.00 0.20 -13.41
N LEU A 13 2.47 1.36 -13.84
CA LEU A 13 1.70 2.30 -14.67
C LEU A 13 2.01 2.07 -16.16
N LYS A 14 1.02 2.24 -17.05
CA LYS A 14 1.23 2.13 -18.50
C LYS A 14 2.05 3.33 -19.01
N LYS A 15 3.11 3.06 -19.78
CA LYS A 15 4.05 3.97 -20.49
C LYS A 15 4.80 5.00 -19.64
N ASP A 16 6.14 5.00 -19.77
CA ASP A 16 7.13 6.08 -19.52
C ASP A 16 6.94 7.06 -18.36
N MET A 17 6.17 6.70 -17.33
CA MET A 17 6.19 7.47 -16.10
C MET A 17 7.42 7.06 -15.28
N LYS A 18 8.18 8.05 -14.82
CA LYS A 18 9.34 7.93 -13.89
C LYS A 18 9.06 7.11 -12.61
N PHE A 19 7.81 6.68 -12.39
CA PHE A 19 7.36 5.83 -11.29
C PHE A 19 7.59 4.33 -11.54
N ASN A 20 7.64 3.89 -12.80
CA ASN A 20 7.96 2.50 -13.11
C ASN A 20 9.41 2.25 -12.66
N ASN A 21 9.60 1.28 -11.77
CA ASN A 21 10.84 0.92 -11.06
C ASN A 21 11.14 1.65 -9.75
N LYS A 22 10.29 2.58 -9.30
CA LYS A 22 10.41 3.11 -7.93
C LYS A 22 9.82 2.12 -6.93
N GLU A 23 10.62 1.81 -5.92
CA GLU A 23 10.24 0.97 -4.79
C GLU A 23 9.91 1.86 -3.61
N VAL A 24 8.83 1.55 -2.91
CA VAL A 24 8.51 2.14 -1.61
C VAL A 24 8.63 1.04 -0.58
N GLU A 25 9.53 1.22 0.38
CA GLU A 25 9.62 0.35 1.55
C GLU A 25 8.48 0.61 2.52
N PHE A 26 8.02 -0.43 3.22
CA PHE A 26 7.07 -0.31 4.31
C PHE A 26 7.41 -1.28 5.44
N LEU A 27 6.98 -0.92 6.64
CA LEU A 27 6.98 -1.79 7.81
C LEU A 27 5.54 -2.12 8.19
N LEU A 28 5.23 -3.40 8.26
CA LEU A 28 3.95 -3.93 8.67
C LEU A 28 4.12 -4.64 10.03
N GLU A 29 3.40 -4.19 11.04
CA GLU A 29 3.38 -4.82 12.35
C GLU A 29 2.03 -5.52 12.54
N ILE A 30 2.04 -6.85 12.58
CA ILE A 30 0.85 -7.66 12.83
C ILE A 30 0.71 -7.88 14.33
N LYS A 31 -0.34 -7.30 14.91
CA LYS A 31 -0.59 -7.25 16.37
C LYS A 31 -1.57 -8.33 16.82
N GLU A 32 -2.53 -8.66 15.96
CA GLU A 32 -3.55 -9.65 16.24
C GLU A 32 -3.59 -10.68 15.11
N PHE A 33 -3.76 -11.94 15.47
CA PHE A 33 -3.91 -13.05 14.53
C PHE A 33 -4.68 -14.20 15.19
N ASP A 34 -5.80 -14.60 14.60
CA ASP A 34 -6.67 -15.67 15.13
C ASP A 34 -6.49 -17.03 14.44
N GLY A 35 -5.53 -17.12 13.50
CA GLY A 35 -5.31 -18.30 12.65
C GLY A 35 -5.70 -18.08 11.20
N GLU A 36 -6.62 -17.14 10.93
CA GLU A 36 -7.10 -16.79 9.58
C GLU A 36 -7.06 -15.27 9.36
N ASN A 37 -7.63 -14.50 10.26
CA ASN A 37 -7.70 -13.05 10.21
C ASN A 37 -6.53 -12.42 10.96
N PHE A 38 -6.02 -11.29 10.44
CA PHE A 38 -5.01 -10.49 11.11
C PHE A 38 -5.30 -9.00 11.05
N SER A 39 -4.81 -8.29 12.08
CA SER A 39 -4.90 -6.84 12.18
C SER A 39 -3.57 -6.25 12.66
N GLY A 40 -3.33 -4.97 12.36
CA GLY A 40 -2.05 -4.35 12.65
C GLY A 40 -1.88 -2.93 12.15
N THR A 41 -0.63 -2.48 12.16
CA THR A 41 -0.23 -1.15 11.70
C THR A 41 0.73 -1.24 10.52
N ILE A 42 0.73 -0.21 9.67
CA ILE A 42 1.64 -0.13 8.52
C ILE A 42 2.15 1.28 8.32
N GLU A 43 3.42 1.41 7.96
CA GLU A 43 4.06 2.70 7.72
C GLU A 43 4.95 2.61 6.48
N ASP A 44 4.77 3.53 5.53
CA ASP A 44 5.68 3.65 4.39
C ASP A 44 6.92 4.42 4.80
N LYS A 45 8.09 3.87 4.50
CA LYS A 45 9.41 4.47 4.74
C LYS A 45 9.91 5.17 3.48
N ASP A 46 9.06 6.02 2.90
CA ASP A 46 9.40 6.77 1.69
C ASP A 46 8.73 8.16 1.69
N GLU A 47 9.53 9.18 1.37
CA GLU A 47 9.13 10.58 1.43
C GLU A 47 8.49 11.10 0.13
N TYR A 48 8.58 10.36 -0.98
CA TYR A 48 8.29 10.86 -2.32
C TYR A 48 7.09 10.18 -2.99
N PHE A 49 6.99 8.86 -2.83
CA PHE A 49 6.05 7.94 -3.46
C PHE A 49 5.24 7.11 -2.45
N GLY A 50 5.64 7.14 -1.17
CA GLY A 50 4.91 6.56 -0.04
C GLY A 50 3.72 7.40 0.44
N THR A 51 2.80 6.74 1.13
CA THR A 51 1.67 7.36 1.82
C THR A 51 2.05 7.73 3.26
N LYS A 52 1.70 8.94 3.70
CA LYS A 52 2.21 9.48 4.97
C LYS A 52 1.41 9.00 6.18
N GLY A 53 2.15 8.80 7.28
CA GLY A 53 1.61 8.47 8.60
C GLY A 53 1.53 6.97 8.85
N ILE A 54 1.09 6.60 10.05
CA ILE A 54 0.88 5.21 10.43
C ILE A 54 -0.57 4.85 10.08
N GLY A 55 -0.73 3.91 9.16
CA GLY A 55 -2.01 3.34 8.77
C GLY A 55 -2.35 2.08 9.55
N THR A 56 -3.54 1.57 9.28
CA THR A 56 -4.00 0.27 9.77
C THR A 56 -4.07 -0.75 8.65
N VAL A 57 -3.92 -2.01 9.01
CA VAL A 57 -4.15 -3.16 8.14
C VAL A 57 -5.17 -4.10 8.77
N GLU A 58 -5.99 -4.67 7.90
CA GLU A 58 -6.91 -5.77 8.20
C GLU A 58 -6.81 -6.74 7.03
N GLY A 59 -6.64 -8.02 7.30
CA GLY A 59 -6.43 -9.02 6.25
C GLY A 59 -6.72 -10.43 6.69
N THR A 60 -6.56 -11.34 5.74
CA THR A 60 -6.80 -12.78 5.87
C THR A 60 -5.64 -13.56 5.27
N ILE A 61 -5.35 -14.72 5.84
CA ILE A 61 -4.45 -15.72 5.30
C ILE A 61 -5.20 -17.05 5.14
N SER A 62 -5.10 -17.67 3.97
CA SER A 62 -5.72 -18.97 3.70
C SER A 62 -4.72 -19.88 2.99
N GLY A 63 -4.13 -20.80 3.73
CA GLY A 63 -3.03 -21.63 3.23
C GLY A 63 -1.84 -20.78 2.79
N LYS A 64 -1.61 -20.69 1.47
CA LYS A 64 -0.52 -19.90 0.89
C LYS A 64 -0.94 -18.51 0.42
N THR A 65 -2.22 -18.16 0.47
CA THR A 65 -2.70 -16.86 -0.01
C THR A 65 -2.80 -15.86 1.14
N ILE A 66 -2.51 -14.60 0.85
CA ILE A 66 -2.69 -13.49 1.78
C ILE A 66 -3.40 -12.34 1.07
N ASP A 67 -4.40 -11.78 1.73
CA ASP A 67 -5.13 -10.60 1.27
C ASP A 67 -5.25 -9.60 2.41
N PHE A 68 -5.00 -8.32 2.15
CA PHE A 68 -5.19 -7.29 3.16
C PHE A 68 -5.51 -5.91 2.60
N ILE A 69 -6.12 -5.08 3.44
CA ILE A 69 -6.50 -3.72 3.12
C ILE A 69 -5.66 -2.77 3.96
N LYS A 70 -4.86 -1.95 3.29
CA LYS A 70 -4.10 -0.84 3.88
C LYS A 70 -4.97 0.42 3.90
N LYS A 71 -5.18 0.99 5.09
CA LYS A 71 -5.93 2.23 5.32
C LYS A 71 -5.00 3.29 5.90
N MET A 72 -4.74 4.36 5.15
CA MET A 72 -3.79 5.41 5.56
C MET A 72 -4.51 6.68 6.02
N PRO A 73 -4.01 7.36 7.07
CA PRO A 73 -4.70 8.48 7.69
C PRO A 73 -4.68 9.74 6.82
N ILE A 74 -3.66 9.91 5.98
CA ILE A 74 -3.45 11.11 5.17
C ILE A 74 -3.60 10.77 3.69
N LYS A 75 -4.49 11.48 3.00
CA LYS A 75 -4.63 11.40 1.54
C LYS A 75 -3.36 11.97 0.92
N THR A 76 -2.73 11.13 0.11
CA THR A 76 -1.51 11.41 -0.60
C THR A 76 -1.81 11.31 -2.09
N VAL A 77 -1.37 12.31 -2.86
CA VAL A 77 -1.41 12.29 -4.31
C VAL A 77 0.02 12.46 -4.78
N VAL A 78 0.54 11.43 -5.45
CA VAL A 78 1.85 11.49 -6.09
C VAL A 78 1.66 12.08 -7.48
N LEU A 79 2.36 13.18 -7.75
CA LEU A 79 2.38 13.88 -9.04
C LEU A 79 3.72 13.68 -9.74
N ASN A 80 3.75 13.99 -11.04
CA ASN A 80 4.99 14.03 -11.83
C ASN A 80 6.03 14.96 -11.17
N HIS A 81 7.32 14.68 -11.41
CA HIS A 81 8.48 15.39 -10.84
C HIS A 81 8.70 15.19 -9.32
N ASN A 82 8.40 13.99 -8.78
CA ASN A 82 8.59 13.65 -7.36
C ASN A 82 7.82 14.58 -6.41
N LYS A 83 6.75 15.22 -6.90
CA LYS A 83 5.92 16.13 -6.11
C LYS A 83 4.82 15.34 -5.43
N ARG A 84 4.77 15.41 -4.10
CA ARG A 84 3.72 14.81 -3.28
C ARG A 84 2.77 15.89 -2.78
N ILE A 85 1.47 15.68 -2.93
CA ILE A 85 0.43 16.52 -2.30
C ILE A 85 -0.20 15.72 -1.18
N GLU A 86 -0.21 16.32 0.01
CA GLU A 86 -0.86 15.77 1.20
C GLU A 86 -2.09 16.61 1.53
N VAL A 87 -3.21 15.94 1.78
CA VAL A 87 -4.43 16.59 2.27
C VAL A 87 -4.68 16.10 3.68
N ALA A 88 -4.04 16.75 4.65
CA ALA A 88 -3.98 16.30 6.06
C ALA A 88 -5.35 15.99 6.69
N LYS A 89 -6.42 16.67 6.27
CA LYS A 89 -7.79 16.48 6.80
C LYS A 89 -8.61 15.41 6.05
N LYS A 90 -8.02 14.65 5.13
CA LYS A 90 -8.72 13.59 4.37
C LYS A 90 -7.97 12.28 4.48
N LYS A 91 -8.70 11.18 4.69
CA LYS A 91 -8.14 9.81 4.65
C LYS A 91 -7.76 9.42 3.22
N HIS A 92 -6.71 8.61 3.09
CA HIS A 92 -6.36 8.01 1.82
C HIS A 92 -7.42 7.01 1.38
N LYS A 93 -7.56 6.81 0.07
CA LYS A 93 -8.36 5.67 -0.43
C LYS A 93 -7.71 4.36 0.04
N PRO A 94 -8.51 3.35 0.44
CA PRO A 94 -7.98 2.04 0.77
C PRO A 94 -7.14 1.44 -0.38
N ILE A 95 -6.04 0.79 -0.02
CA ILE A 95 -5.16 0.09 -0.96
C ILE A 95 -5.29 -1.40 -0.66
N TYR A 96 -5.61 -2.18 -1.67
CA TYR A 96 -5.89 -3.61 -1.54
C TYR A 96 -4.67 -4.41 -2.00
N TYR A 97 -4.20 -5.31 -1.16
CA TYR A 97 -3.08 -6.19 -1.42
C TYR A 97 -3.59 -7.62 -1.51
N SER A 98 -3.08 -8.36 -2.48
CA SER A 98 -3.32 -9.78 -2.70
C SER A 98 -2.00 -10.43 -3.08
N GLY A 99 -1.69 -11.58 -2.50
CA GLY A 99 -0.42 -12.26 -2.75
C GLY A 99 -0.42 -13.72 -2.35
N VAL A 100 0.72 -14.36 -2.62
CA VAL A 100 0.98 -15.76 -2.31
C VAL A 100 2.35 -15.91 -1.64
N SER A 101 2.47 -16.92 -0.80
CA SER A 101 3.73 -17.35 -0.22
C SER A 101 4.48 -18.24 -1.21
N ASP A 102 5.70 -17.83 -1.54
CA ASP A 102 6.66 -18.57 -2.35
C ASP A 102 7.61 -19.42 -1.48
N GLN A 103 7.93 -18.93 -0.28
CA GLN A 103 8.76 -19.61 0.72
C GLN A 103 8.21 -19.38 2.14
N LYS A 104 8.84 -20.03 3.12
CA LYS A 104 8.49 -19.83 4.53
C LYS A 104 8.77 -18.37 4.91
N ASP A 105 7.77 -17.71 5.49
CA ASP A 105 7.86 -16.33 5.99
C ASP A 105 8.11 -15.25 4.92
N THR A 106 7.70 -15.51 3.68
CA THR A 106 7.71 -14.54 2.57
C THR A 106 6.37 -14.53 1.84
N PHE A 107 5.98 -13.35 1.34
CA PHE A 107 4.81 -13.19 0.47
C PHE A 107 5.13 -12.20 -0.64
N SER A 108 4.56 -12.44 -1.82
CA SER A 108 4.61 -11.50 -2.94
C SER A 108 3.31 -11.50 -3.72
N GLY A 109 3.03 -10.42 -4.43
CA GLY A 109 1.80 -10.32 -5.19
C GLY A 109 1.55 -8.96 -5.81
N ILE A 110 0.27 -8.62 -5.91
CA ILE A 110 -0.22 -7.38 -6.51
C ILE A 110 -0.93 -6.51 -5.49
N TRP A 111 -0.79 -5.20 -5.65
CA TRP A 111 -1.60 -4.22 -4.94
C TRP A 111 -2.38 -3.39 -5.93
N LYS A 112 -3.57 -2.95 -5.53
CA LYS A 112 -4.45 -2.12 -6.35
C LYS A 112 -5.12 -1.03 -5.52
N MET A 113 -5.26 0.15 -6.11
CA MET A 113 -6.08 1.23 -5.60
C MET A 113 -7.15 1.57 -6.63
N LYS A 114 -8.40 1.65 -6.18
CA LYS A 114 -9.52 2.02 -7.06
C LYS A 114 -9.39 3.49 -7.48
N GLY A 115 -9.55 3.73 -8.79
CA GLY A 115 -9.67 5.07 -9.35
C GLY A 115 -10.92 5.81 -8.84
N GLY A 116 -11.16 7.00 -9.36
CA GLY A 116 -12.37 7.77 -9.06
C GLY A 116 -12.14 9.27 -9.09
N LEU A 117 -13.21 9.99 -8.83
CA LEU A 117 -13.23 11.45 -8.88
C LEU A 117 -12.85 12.04 -7.52
N SER A 118 -12.07 13.11 -7.52
CA SER A 118 -11.84 13.88 -6.29
C SER A 118 -11.73 15.37 -6.58
N PHE A 119 -12.31 16.18 -5.70
CA PHE A 119 -12.19 17.63 -5.77
C PHE A 119 -11.05 18.12 -4.87
N TYR A 120 -10.20 18.98 -5.40
CA TYR A 120 -9.18 19.74 -4.68
C TYR A 120 -9.20 21.19 -5.18
N ASN A 121 -9.36 22.16 -4.28
CA ASN A 121 -9.52 23.59 -4.61
C ASN A 121 -10.56 23.86 -5.73
N MET A 122 -11.74 23.24 -5.63
CA MET A 122 -12.83 23.39 -6.61
C MET A 122 -12.52 22.88 -8.03
N GLN A 123 -11.34 22.29 -8.24
CA GLN A 123 -10.93 21.63 -9.47
C GLN A 123 -11.13 20.12 -9.37
N LEU A 124 -11.70 19.52 -10.42
CA LEU A 124 -11.96 18.09 -10.50
C LEU A 124 -10.69 17.34 -10.94
N TYR A 125 -10.27 16.38 -10.14
CA TYR A 125 -9.16 15.48 -10.46
C TYR A 125 -9.67 14.05 -10.65
N LEU A 126 -9.40 13.50 -11.83
CA LEU A 126 -9.59 12.08 -12.14
C LEU A 126 -8.37 11.30 -11.66
N SER A 127 -8.57 10.39 -10.70
CA SER A 127 -7.59 9.37 -10.37
C SER A 127 -7.88 8.11 -11.18
N PHE A 128 -6.91 7.65 -11.96
CA PHE A 128 -7.00 6.35 -12.61
C PHE A 128 -6.74 5.23 -11.59
N PRO A 129 -7.30 4.03 -11.80
CA PRO A 129 -6.91 2.87 -11.02
C PRO A 129 -5.40 2.65 -11.12
N THR A 130 -4.77 2.46 -9.96
CA THR A 130 -3.34 2.18 -9.88
C THR A 130 -3.14 0.74 -9.46
N ILE A 131 -2.23 0.06 -10.13
CA ILE A 131 -1.83 -1.31 -9.81
C ILE A 131 -0.32 -1.37 -9.68
N GLY A 132 0.17 -2.35 -8.94
CA GLY A 132 1.59 -2.60 -8.80
C GLY A 132 1.89 -3.96 -8.21
N SER A 133 3.17 -4.25 -8.03
CA SER A 133 3.65 -5.47 -7.36
C SER A 133 4.15 -5.15 -5.96
N TRP A 134 4.18 -6.14 -5.09
CA TRP A 134 4.75 -6.03 -3.76
C TRP A 134 5.37 -7.35 -3.33
N GLU A 135 6.27 -7.26 -2.36
CA GLU A 135 6.84 -8.39 -1.63
C GLU A 135 7.09 -7.99 -0.18
N MET A 136 7.06 -8.96 0.73
CA MET A 136 7.46 -8.77 2.12
C MET A 136 8.03 -10.05 2.71
N SER A 137 8.89 -9.89 3.69
CA SER A 137 9.47 -10.96 4.48
C SER A 137 9.36 -10.64 5.97
N LYS A 138 9.23 -11.68 6.78
CA LYS A 138 9.25 -11.53 8.23
C LYS A 138 10.64 -11.07 8.68
N MET A 139 10.69 -10.16 9.65
CA MET A 139 11.93 -9.73 10.30
C MET A 139 12.31 -10.65 11.47
#